data_AF-I3D4V7-F1
#
_entry.id   AF-I3D4V7-F1
#
_cell.length_a   1.000
_cell.length_b   1.000
_cell.length_c   1.000
_cell.angle_alpha   90.00
_cell.angle_beta   90.00
_cell.angle_gamma   90.00
#
_symmetry.space_group_name_H-M   'P 1'
#
loop_
_entity.id
_entity.type
_entity.pdbx_description
1 polymer ?
#
loop_
_entity_poly.entity_id
_entity_poly.type
_entity_poly.pdbx_seq_one_letter_code
_entity_poly.pdbx_strand_id
1 'polypeptide(L)'
;MVENFSNDYDVKCQLDTCKTYPAITDSERGEIVCGGCGLILLQNMADASYENNGYSQEDFMKLSRTGPASSLTMYDKGLSTVIGTNKDSSGNALSNKTKYEFNRLRTWDQRSKSRKTAALSKAFTLLHGMKTKLGVPDNVVESAAYIYRKVVSAKLTRGRTMTSLISASLYAACRENNIPRTLDDIANAGNVERRILSRDLRTIIKKLGLNLNQYDTSSFISKISNNMDLKEKTKRDAFEILKRCEKEQITAGKHPVAQAAASLYISCIMNGEKISQKKFSAESGVSDVTIRNRVDLIKKTLKLIE
;
A
#
# COMPACT_ATOMS: atom_id res chain seq x y z
N MET A 1 -21.52 22.61 8.60
CA MET A 1 -22.69 21.75 8.32
C MET A 1 -22.20 20.31 8.22
N VAL A 2 -21.79 19.75 9.35
CA VAL A 2 -21.71 18.30 9.54
C VAL A 2 -22.91 18.03 10.43
N GLU A 3 -23.86 17.30 9.86
CA GLU A 3 -25.14 16.97 10.48
C GLU A 3 -24.88 16.25 11.80
N ASN A 4 -25.57 16.72 12.83
CA ASN A 4 -25.59 16.15 14.15
C ASN A 4 -26.15 14.72 14.05
N PHE A 5 -25.30 13.71 14.18
CA PHE A 5 -25.73 12.47 14.79
C PHE A 5 -25.82 12.73 16.29
N SER A 6 -27.03 13.02 16.77
CA SER A 6 -27.35 13.02 18.19
C SER A 6 -27.17 11.60 18.73
N ASN A 7 -26.02 11.32 19.35
CA ASN A 7 -25.88 10.11 20.16
C ASN A 7 -26.53 10.36 21.52
N ASP A 8 -27.79 9.98 21.66
CA ASP A 8 -28.50 9.80 22.94
C ASP A 8 -27.89 8.69 23.84
N TYR A 9 -26.61 8.34 23.62
CA TYR A 9 -25.92 7.19 24.23
C TYR A 9 -24.71 7.55 25.09
N ASP A 10 -24.46 8.84 25.37
CA ASP A 10 -23.54 9.23 26.45
C ASP A 10 -24.26 9.04 27.80
N VAL A 11 -24.51 7.78 28.18
CA VAL A 11 -25.11 7.44 29.47
C VAL A 11 -24.08 7.72 30.55
N LYS A 12 -24.14 8.92 31.12
CA LYS A 12 -23.31 9.32 32.25
C LYS A 12 -23.89 8.73 33.53
N CYS A 13 -23.02 8.14 34.34
CA CYS A 13 -23.41 7.73 35.68
C CYS A 13 -23.93 8.95 36.45
N GLN A 14 -25.14 8.85 37.01
CA GLN A 14 -25.81 9.96 37.72
C GLN A 14 -25.12 10.31 39.04
N LEU A 15 -24.23 9.45 39.54
CA LEU A 15 -23.47 9.68 40.77
C LEU A 15 -22.28 10.60 40.51
N ASP A 16 -22.22 11.73 41.21
CA ASP A 16 -21.12 12.70 41.11
C ASP A 16 -19.76 12.11 41.48
N THR A 17 -19.72 11.09 42.35
CA THR A 17 -18.52 10.35 42.73
C THR A 17 -17.99 9.42 41.63
N CYS A 18 -18.83 9.06 40.66
CA CYS A 18 -18.51 8.08 39.62
C CYS A 18 -17.99 8.71 38.32
N LYS A 19 -17.91 10.05 38.24
CA LYS A 19 -17.43 10.78 37.05
C LYS A 19 -15.98 10.48 36.67
N THR A 20 -15.17 10.03 37.63
CA THR A 20 -13.74 9.73 37.44
C THR A 20 -13.44 8.26 37.18
N TYR A 21 -14.42 7.36 37.34
CA TYR A 21 -14.19 5.92 37.18
C TYR A 21 -14.34 5.48 35.72
N PRO A 22 -13.50 4.54 35.25
CA PRO A 22 -13.60 4.04 33.88
C PRO A 22 -14.88 3.23 33.67
N ALA A 23 -15.43 3.32 32.46
CA ALA A 23 -16.45 2.40 31.99
C ALA A 23 -15.79 1.09 31.54
N ILE A 24 -16.30 -0.04 32.03
CA ILE A 24 -15.84 -1.39 31.73
C ILE A 24 -16.85 -2.01 30.76
N THR A 25 -16.39 -2.49 29.62
CA THR A 25 -17.24 -3.18 28.66
C THR A 25 -17.18 -4.68 28.88
N ASP A 26 -18.32 -5.30 29.20
CA ASP A 26 -18.50 -6.76 29.22
C ASP A 26 -19.03 -7.21 27.85
N SER A 27 -18.17 -7.85 27.08
CA SER A 27 -18.49 -8.36 25.74
C SER A 27 -19.38 -9.61 25.76
N GLU A 28 -19.34 -10.42 26.82
CA GLU A 28 -20.14 -11.65 26.88
C GLU A 28 -21.62 -11.35 27.13
N ARG A 29 -21.88 -10.34 27.96
CA ARG A 29 -23.24 -9.86 28.25
C ARG A 29 -23.70 -8.72 27.33
N GLY A 30 -22.78 -8.08 26.61
CA GLY A 30 -23.07 -6.92 25.78
C GLY A 30 -23.45 -5.69 26.61
N GLU A 31 -22.80 -5.52 27.76
CA GLU A 31 -23.09 -4.47 28.74
C GLU A 31 -21.89 -3.54 28.93
N ILE A 32 -22.15 -2.25 29.19
CA ILE A 32 -21.13 -1.30 29.66
C ILE A 32 -21.45 -0.94 31.10
N VAL A 33 -20.51 -1.17 32.01
CA VAL A 33 -20.67 -1.03 33.45
C VAL A 33 -19.75 0.07 33.97
N CYS A 34 -20.20 0.87 34.93
CA CYS A 34 -19.31 1.79 35.64
C CYS A 34 -18.41 1.03 36.63
N GLY A 35 -17.09 1.18 36.51
CA GLY A 35 -16.13 0.51 37.40
C GLY A 35 -16.16 0.95 38.87
N GLY A 36 -16.85 2.06 39.19
CA GLY A 36 -16.97 2.56 40.56
C GLY A 36 -18.20 2.03 41.31
N CYS A 37 -19.39 2.13 40.70
CA CYS A 37 -20.66 1.79 41.36
C CYS A 37 -21.33 0.51 40.84
N GLY A 38 -20.80 -0.10 39.77
CA GLY A 38 -21.41 -1.30 39.16
C GLY A 38 -22.71 -1.03 38.41
N LEU A 39 -23.11 0.24 38.21
CA LEU A 39 -24.29 0.59 37.42
C LEU A 39 -24.05 0.23 35.95
N ILE A 40 -25.01 -0.49 35.37
CA ILE A 40 -25.03 -0.78 33.93
C ILE A 40 -25.49 0.48 33.19
N LEU A 41 -24.58 1.06 32.40
CA LEU A 41 -24.79 2.26 31.61
C LEU A 41 -25.50 1.92 30.28
N LEU A 42 -25.11 0.81 29.65
CA LEU A 42 -25.70 0.32 28.41
C LEU A 42 -25.91 -1.19 28.50
N GLN A 43 -27.07 -1.65 28.06
CA GLN A 43 -27.44 -3.06 27.94
C GLN A 43 -27.77 -3.39 26.49
N ASN A 44 -27.67 -4.67 26.12
CA ASN A 44 -28.02 -5.19 24.79
C ASN A 44 -27.26 -4.49 23.65
N MET A 45 -25.96 -4.29 23.81
CA MET A 45 -25.15 -3.80 22.71
C MET A 45 -25.17 -4.80 21.55
N ALA A 46 -25.51 -4.30 20.36
CA ALA A 46 -25.37 -5.07 19.14
C ALA A 46 -23.89 -5.33 18.89
N ASP A 47 -23.52 -6.59 18.73
CA ASP A 47 -22.17 -6.94 18.33
C ASP A 47 -21.97 -6.58 16.85
N ALA A 48 -21.10 -5.60 16.60
CA ALA A 48 -20.67 -5.22 15.25
C ALA A 48 -19.40 -5.98 14.82
N SER A 49 -18.96 -6.95 15.62
CA SER A 49 -17.81 -7.78 15.30
C SER A 49 -18.04 -8.54 14.01
N TYR A 50 -16.94 -8.79 13.30
CA TYR A 50 -16.96 -9.50 12.05
C TYR A 50 -17.29 -10.97 12.28
N GLU A 51 -18.54 -11.36 12.01
CA GLU A 51 -19.02 -12.75 12.03
C GLU A 51 -18.39 -13.55 10.88
N ASN A 52 -17.11 -13.89 10.98
CA ASN A 52 -16.48 -14.82 10.05
C ASN A 52 -16.03 -16.09 10.76
N ASN A 53 -16.78 -17.16 10.51
CA ASN A 53 -16.47 -18.50 10.99
C ASN A 53 -15.64 -19.31 9.98
N GLY A 54 -15.30 -18.74 8.81
CA GLY A 54 -14.52 -19.41 7.76
C GLY A 54 -13.04 -19.07 7.80
N TYR A 55 -12.19 -20.09 7.95
CA TYR A 55 -10.73 -19.98 7.84
C TYR A 55 -10.24 -19.95 6.39
N SER A 56 -11.02 -20.51 5.46
CA SER A 56 -10.72 -20.53 4.03
C SER A 56 -11.62 -19.57 3.24
N GLN A 57 -11.19 -19.18 2.04
CA GLN A 57 -11.97 -18.32 1.15
C GLN A 57 -13.27 -19.01 0.66
N GLU A 58 -13.25 -20.35 0.55
CA GLU A 58 -14.43 -21.12 0.17
C GLU A 58 -15.43 -21.23 1.31
N ASP A 59 -14.94 -21.44 2.52
CA ASP A 59 -15.78 -21.43 3.73
C ASP A 59 -16.36 -20.05 3.97
N PHE A 60 -15.57 -18.99 3.72
CA PHE A 60 -16.06 -17.62 3.73
C PHE A 60 -17.24 -17.44 2.77
N MET A 61 -17.11 -17.85 1.50
CA MET A 61 -18.20 -17.70 0.53
C MET A 61 -19.46 -18.53 0.85
N LYS A 62 -19.33 -19.63 1.60
CA LYS A 62 -20.46 -20.51 1.98
C LYS A 62 -21.14 -20.10 3.27
N LEU A 63 -20.36 -19.70 4.28
CA LEU A 63 -20.82 -19.47 5.65
C LEU A 63 -21.12 -17.99 5.91
N SER A 64 -20.51 -17.06 5.15
CA SER A 64 -20.74 -15.63 5.38
C SER A 64 -22.16 -15.24 4.99
N ARG A 65 -22.86 -14.63 5.94
CA ARG A 65 -24.17 -14.02 5.72
C ARG A 65 -24.05 -12.76 4.86
N THR A 66 -22.95 -12.04 5.02
CA THR A 66 -22.63 -10.81 4.30
C THR A 66 -21.51 -11.05 3.29
N GLY A 67 -21.55 -10.34 2.15
CA GLY A 67 -20.46 -10.40 1.16
C GLY A 67 -19.11 -9.89 1.70
N PRO A 68 -18.08 -9.89 0.85
CA PRO A 68 -16.74 -9.41 1.24
C PRO A 68 -16.75 -7.95 1.68
N ALA A 69 -15.79 -7.58 2.54
CA ALA A 69 -15.61 -6.20 2.97
C ALA A 69 -15.42 -5.24 1.79
N SER A 70 -15.95 -4.02 1.93
CA SER A 70 -15.78 -2.98 0.91
C SER A 70 -14.31 -2.57 0.81
N SER A 71 -13.70 -2.74 -0.35
CA SER A 71 -12.30 -2.33 -0.57
C SER A 71 -12.20 -1.17 -1.56
N LEU A 72 -11.22 -0.29 -1.34
CA LEU A 72 -11.03 0.88 -2.20
C LEU A 72 -10.48 0.53 -3.59
N THR A 73 -9.85 -0.63 -3.69
CA THR A 73 -9.31 -1.24 -4.92
C THR A 73 -10.39 -1.73 -5.86
N MET A 74 -11.54 -2.13 -5.32
CA MET A 74 -12.71 -2.42 -6.14
C MET A 74 -13.26 -1.13 -6.74
N TYR A 75 -13.53 -1.13 -8.04
CA TYR A 75 -13.95 0.07 -8.78
C TYR A 75 -15.21 0.72 -8.19
N ASP A 76 -16.17 -0.10 -7.74
CA ASP A 76 -17.40 0.35 -7.09
C ASP A 76 -17.43 0.09 -5.57
N LYS A 77 -16.25 -0.03 -4.95
CA LYS A 77 -16.09 -0.33 -3.51
C LYS A 77 -16.79 -1.61 -3.03
N GLY A 78 -17.11 -2.54 -3.95
CA GLY A 78 -17.81 -3.78 -3.63
C GLY A 78 -19.33 -3.69 -3.64
N LEU A 79 -19.92 -2.57 -4.08
CA LEU A 79 -21.39 -2.40 -4.12
C LEU A 79 -22.05 -3.12 -5.32
N SER A 80 -21.37 -3.18 -6.45
CA SER A 80 -21.89 -3.83 -7.66
C SER A 80 -21.74 -5.35 -7.61
N THR A 81 -22.79 -6.09 -7.96
CA THR A 81 -22.72 -7.53 -8.20
C THR A 81 -22.37 -7.84 -9.66
N VAL A 82 -21.97 -9.09 -9.91
CA VAL A 82 -21.68 -9.60 -11.26
C VAL A 82 -22.49 -10.86 -11.48
N ILE A 83 -23.23 -10.92 -12.59
CA ILE A 83 -23.95 -12.13 -12.98
C ILE A 83 -22.93 -13.23 -13.28
N GLY A 84 -22.96 -14.28 -12.47
CA GLY A 84 -21.98 -15.36 -12.43
C GLY A 84 -21.96 -16.28 -13.66
N THR A 85 -21.36 -17.46 -13.48
CA THR A 85 -21.15 -18.46 -14.54
C THR A 85 -22.45 -19.18 -14.92
N ASN A 86 -22.47 -19.90 -16.04
CA ASN A 86 -23.65 -20.59 -16.57
C ASN A 86 -23.99 -21.89 -15.82
N LYS A 87 -24.03 -21.84 -14.49
CA LYS A 87 -24.40 -22.95 -13.61
C LYS A 87 -25.57 -22.57 -12.72
N ASP A 88 -26.43 -23.52 -12.40
CA ASP A 88 -27.50 -23.35 -11.42
C ASP A 88 -26.96 -23.39 -9.98
N SER A 89 -27.83 -23.15 -9.00
CA SER A 89 -27.47 -23.22 -7.57
C SER A 89 -27.02 -24.61 -7.11
N SER A 90 -27.41 -25.66 -7.86
CA SER A 90 -27.05 -27.06 -7.61
C SER A 90 -25.75 -27.46 -8.33
N GLY A 91 -25.13 -26.56 -9.11
CA GLY A 91 -23.92 -26.77 -9.88
C GLY A 91 -24.11 -27.34 -11.29
N ASN A 92 -25.35 -27.62 -11.73
CA ASN A 92 -25.66 -28.14 -13.05
C ASN A 92 -25.52 -27.07 -14.13
N ALA A 93 -25.16 -27.48 -15.35
CA ALA A 93 -25.06 -26.56 -16.47
C ALA A 93 -26.45 -26.07 -16.93
N LEU A 94 -26.55 -24.77 -17.21
CA LEU A 94 -27.77 -24.17 -17.74
C LEU A 94 -28.11 -24.68 -19.16
N SER A 95 -29.40 -24.72 -19.50
CA SER A 95 -29.87 -25.04 -20.85
C SER A 95 -29.42 -23.99 -21.87
N ASN A 96 -29.31 -24.35 -23.16
CA ASN A 96 -28.81 -23.42 -24.17
C ASN A 96 -29.69 -22.16 -24.32
N LYS A 97 -31.01 -22.30 -24.16
CA LYS A 97 -31.95 -21.16 -24.18
C LYS A 97 -31.68 -20.19 -23.03
N THR A 98 -31.57 -20.71 -21.80
CA THR A 98 -31.30 -19.88 -20.61
C THR A 98 -29.91 -19.25 -20.68
N LYS A 99 -28.89 -19.96 -21.19
CA LYS A 99 -27.55 -19.38 -21.44
C LYS A 99 -27.61 -18.14 -22.34
N TYR A 100 -28.42 -18.17 -23.41
CA TYR A 100 -28.59 -17.03 -24.31
C TYR A 100 -29.25 -15.85 -23.61
N GLU A 101 -30.30 -16.10 -22.83
CA GLU A 101 -30.97 -15.09 -22.01
C GLU A 101 -30.00 -14.45 -20.98
N PHE A 102 -29.22 -15.25 -20.26
CA PHE A 102 -28.21 -14.77 -19.32
C PHE A 102 -27.08 -13.98 -20.00
N ASN A 103 -26.63 -14.37 -21.19
CA ASN A 103 -25.68 -13.58 -21.97
C ASN A 103 -26.25 -12.21 -22.34
N ARG A 104 -27.53 -12.16 -22.72
CA ARG A 104 -28.22 -10.89 -22.97
C ARG A 104 -28.24 -10.07 -21.68
N LEU A 105 -28.66 -10.64 -20.55
CA LEU A 105 -28.68 -9.95 -19.25
C LEU A 105 -27.31 -9.42 -18.82
N ARG A 106 -26.23 -10.20 -18.98
CA ARG A 106 -24.84 -9.74 -18.73
C ARG A 106 -24.48 -8.52 -19.56
N THR A 107 -24.92 -8.49 -20.82
CA THR A 107 -24.68 -7.36 -21.71
C THR A 107 -25.43 -6.11 -21.23
N TRP A 108 -26.68 -6.25 -20.77
CA TRP A 108 -27.45 -5.15 -20.20
C TRP A 108 -26.84 -4.66 -18.88
N ASP A 109 -26.42 -5.57 -17.98
CA ASP A 109 -25.73 -5.23 -16.73
C ASP A 109 -24.41 -4.49 -16.98
N GLN A 110 -23.60 -4.92 -17.93
CA GLN A 110 -22.36 -4.22 -18.28
C GLN A 110 -22.63 -2.81 -18.82
N ARG A 111 -23.74 -2.62 -19.55
CA ARG A 111 -24.12 -1.32 -20.14
C ARG A 111 -24.78 -0.38 -19.14
N SER A 112 -25.49 -0.90 -18.14
CA SER A 112 -26.13 -0.09 -17.10
C SER A 112 -25.10 0.54 -16.14
N LYS A 113 -23.90 -0.05 -16.05
CA LYS A 113 -22.80 0.47 -15.23
C LYS A 113 -22.31 1.83 -15.73
N SER A 114 -22.07 2.74 -14.79
CA SER A 114 -21.65 4.13 -15.07
C SER A 114 -20.33 4.21 -15.85
N ARG A 115 -20.20 5.18 -16.77
CA ARG A 115 -18.93 5.44 -17.47
C ARG A 115 -17.78 5.78 -16.51
N LYS A 116 -18.09 6.39 -15.36
CA LYS A 116 -17.09 6.72 -14.33
C LYS A 116 -16.50 5.45 -13.69
N THR A 117 -17.34 4.45 -13.41
CA THR A 117 -16.89 3.17 -12.83
C THR A 117 -16.10 2.35 -13.84
N ALA A 118 -16.44 2.42 -15.14
CA ALA A 118 -15.66 1.78 -16.20
C ALA A 118 -14.22 2.32 -16.31
N ALA A 119 -14.02 3.64 -16.16
CA ALA A 119 -12.68 4.24 -16.17
C ALA A 119 -11.84 3.81 -14.94
N LEU A 120 -12.46 3.76 -13.76
CA LEU A 120 -11.83 3.25 -12.54
C LEU A 120 -11.49 1.77 -12.64
N SER A 121 -12.37 0.95 -13.24
CA SER A 121 -12.12 -0.47 -13.47
C SER A 121 -10.84 -0.69 -14.29
N LYS A 122 -10.70 -0.01 -15.44
CA LYS A 122 -9.47 -0.06 -16.25
C LYS A 122 -8.24 0.37 -15.46
N ALA A 123 -8.38 1.43 -14.66
CA ALA A 123 -7.29 1.93 -13.83
C ALA A 123 -6.83 0.90 -12.78
N PHE A 124 -7.76 0.27 -12.09
CA PHE A 124 -7.43 -0.71 -11.07
C PHE A 124 -6.92 -2.03 -11.65
N THR A 125 -7.37 -2.44 -12.85
CA THR A 125 -6.73 -3.55 -13.56
C THR A 125 -5.24 -3.28 -13.84
N LEU A 126 -4.89 -2.05 -14.25
CA LEU A 126 -3.49 -1.65 -14.44
C LEU A 126 -2.72 -1.61 -13.11
N LEU A 127 -3.36 -1.13 -12.04
CA LEU A 127 -2.78 -1.10 -10.70
C LEU A 127 -2.46 -2.51 -10.20
N HIS A 128 -3.39 -3.47 -10.36
CA HIS A 128 -3.16 -4.88 -10.03
C HIS A 128 -2.07 -5.51 -10.91
N GLY A 129 -2.00 -5.15 -12.19
CA GLY A 129 -0.89 -5.57 -13.05
C GLY A 129 0.48 -5.02 -12.59
N MET A 130 0.51 -3.80 -12.04
CA MET A 130 1.74 -3.25 -11.44
C MET A 130 2.05 -3.90 -10.07
N LYS A 131 1.04 -4.23 -9.27
CA LYS A 131 1.19 -4.96 -8.00
C LYS A 131 1.93 -6.27 -8.23
N THR A 132 1.50 -7.08 -9.20
CA THR A 132 2.10 -8.38 -9.50
C THR A 132 3.54 -8.24 -10.00
N LYS A 133 3.80 -7.28 -10.91
CA LYS A 133 5.16 -7.02 -11.43
C LYS A 133 6.13 -6.55 -10.34
N LEU A 134 5.68 -5.70 -9.42
CA LEU A 134 6.55 -5.07 -8.41
C LEU A 134 6.55 -5.82 -7.06
N GLY A 135 5.71 -6.84 -6.88
CA GLY A 135 5.57 -7.57 -5.62
C GLY A 135 5.15 -6.67 -4.45
N VAL A 136 4.22 -5.74 -4.68
CA VAL A 136 3.77 -4.77 -3.67
C VAL A 136 2.62 -5.36 -2.82
N PRO A 137 2.60 -5.15 -1.49
CA PRO A 137 1.55 -5.69 -0.63
C PRO A 137 0.21 -4.96 -0.81
N ASP A 138 -0.90 -5.61 -0.43
CA ASP A 138 -2.26 -5.11 -0.65
C ASP A 138 -2.56 -3.77 0.02
N ASN A 139 -2.03 -3.52 1.23
CA ASN A 139 -2.20 -2.24 1.93
C ASN A 139 -1.74 -1.05 1.06
N VAL A 140 -0.63 -1.19 0.36
CA VAL A 140 -0.10 -0.12 -0.51
C VAL A 140 -0.96 0.03 -1.76
N VAL A 141 -1.54 -1.05 -2.26
CA VAL A 141 -2.46 -1.02 -3.40
C VAL A 141 -3.76 -0.30 -3.01
N GLU A 142 -4.26 -0.52 -1.80
CA GLU A 142 -5.39 0.23 -1.26
C GLU A 142 -5.07 1.71 -1.07
N SER A 143 -3.91 2.03 -0.51
CA SER A 143 -3.41 3.40 -0.38
C SER A 143 -3.28 4.09 -1.75
N ALA A 144 -2.75 3.39 -2.76
CA ALA A 144 -2.64 3.89 -4.12
C ALA A 144 -4.02 4.12 -4.75
N ALA A 145 -4.98 3.22 -4.52
CA ALA A 145 -6.35 3.36 -4.98
C ALA A 145 -7.06 4.56 -4.32
N TYR A 146 -6.80 4.81 -3.04
CA TYR A 146 -7.27 5.97 -2.31
C TYR A 146 -6.73 7.28 -2.90
N ILE A 147 -5.41 7.37 -3.11
CA ILE A 147 -4.78 8.55 -3.74
C ILE A 147 -5.35 8.76 -5.15
N TYR A 148 -5.47 7.70 -5.94
CA TYR A 148 -6.00 7.80 -7.30
C TYR A 148 -7.46 8.30 -7.32
N ARG A 149 -8.31 7.83 -6.40
CA ARG A 149 -9.68 8.36 -6.23
C ARG A 149 -9.68 9.85 -5.89
N LYS A 150 -8.76 10.31 -5.02
CA LYS A 150 -8.57 11.74 -4.74
C LYS A 150 -8.18 12.52 -6.00
N VAL A 151 -7.24 12.01 -6.79
CA VAL A 151 -6.83 12.63 -8.07
C VAL A 151 -8.02 12.79 -9.03
N VAL A 152 -8.86 11.76 -9.15
CA VAL A 152 -10.08 11.81 -9.96
C VAL A 152 -11.08 12.84 -9.42
N SER A 153 -11.30 12.87 -8.10
CA SER A 153 -12.19 13.86 -7.47
C SER A 153 -11.72 15.30 -7.68
N ALA A 154 -10.41 15.52 -7.68
CA ALA A 154 -9.76 16.80 -7.95
C ALA A 154 -9.71 17.17 -9.45
N LYS A 155 -10.30 16.35 -10.33
CA LYS A 155 -10.36 16.54 -11.80
C LYS A 155 -8.97 16.69 -12.46
N LEU A 156 -7.93 16.07 -11.88
CA LEU A 156 -6.54 16.11 -12.38
C LEU A 156 -6.28 15.17 -13.58
N THR A 157 -7.33 14.55 -14.12
CA THR A 157 -7.30 13.59 -15.23
C THR A 157 -7.24 14.23 -16.62
N ARG A 158 -7.60 15.52 -16.74
CA ARG A 158 -7.62 16.21 -18.04
C ARG A 158 -6.18 16.44 -18.54
N GLY A 159 -5.89 15.98 -19.76
CA GLY A 159 -4.58 16.16 -20.42
C GLY A 159 -3.48 15.22 -19.95
N ARG A 160 -3.80 14.18 -19.17
CA ARG A 160 -2.84 13.19 -18.68
C ARG A 160 -3.29 11.78 -18.99
N THR A 161 -2.34 10.86 -19.12
CA THR A 161 -2.64 9.45 -19.32
C THR A 161 -3.05 8.80 -18.01
N MET A 162 -4.03 7.89 -18.09
CA MET A 162 -4.50 7.13 -16.93
C MET A 162 -3.37 6.31 -16.31
N THR A 163 -2.55 5.66 -17.14
CA THR A 163 -1.37 4.87 -16.74
C THR A 163 -0.41 5.72 -15.90
N SER A 164 -0.04 6.91 -16.36
CA SER A 164 0.89 7.78 -15.61
C SER A 164 0.34 8.21 -14.26
N LEU A 165 -0.95 8.56 -14.17
CA LEU A 165 -1.58 8.95 -12.91
C LEU A 165 -1.64 7.81 -11.90
N ILE A 166 -1.94 6.58 -12.35
CA ILE A 166 -1.97 5.41 -11.48
C ILE A 166 -0.56 5.06 -11.02
N SER A 167 0.42 5.05 -11.92
CA SER A 167 1.83 4.83 -11.59
C SER A 167 2.35 5.87 -10.59
N ALA A 168 1.99 7.14 -10.76
CA ALA A 168 2.36 8.20 -9.82
C ALA A 168 1.67 8.05 -8.46
N SER A 169 0.40 7.61 -8.44
CA SER A 169 -0.33 7.33 -7.21
C SER A 169 0.26 6.12 -6.46
N LEU A 170 0.68 5.09 -7.19
CA LEU A 170 1.37 3.92 -6.65
C LEU A 170 2.73 4.33 -6.06
N TYR A 171 3.50 5.17 -6.75
CA TYR A 171 4.76 5.70 -6.21
C TYR A 171 4.56 6.47 -4.91
N ALA A 172 3.55 7.35 -4.86
CA ALA A 172 3.22 8.11 -3.66
C ALA A 172 2.85 7.17 -2.49
N ALA A 173 2.01 6.15 -2.75
CA ALA A 173 1.63 5.16 -1.75
C ALA A 173 2.81 4.31 -1.26
N CYS A 174 3.71 3.88 -2.16
CA CYS A 174 4.94 3.18 -1.77
C CYS A 174 5.80 4.05 -0.85
N ARG A 175 5.87 5.35 -1.13
CA ARG A 175 6.65 6.30 -0.34
C ARG A 175 6.04 6.60 1.02
N GLU A 176 4.71 6.67 1.12
CA GLU A 176 4.01 6.80 2.42
C GLU A 176 4.21 5.57 3.31
N ASN A 177 4.24 4.38 2.70
CA ASN A 177 4.43 3.11 3.41
C ASN A 177 5.91 2.68 3.57
N ASN A 178 6.87 3.57 3.28
CA ASN A 178 8.31 3.31 3.34
C ASN A 178 8.78 2.06 2.57
N ILE A 179 8.12 1.71 1.45
CA ILE A 179 8.54 0.61 0.59
C ILE A 179 9.55 1.14 -0.44
N PRO A 180 10.78 0.59 -0.49
CA PRO A 180 11.83 1.10 -1.37
C PRO A 180 11.51 0.78 -2.83
N ARG A 181 10.99 1.76 -3.56
CA ARG A 181 10.78 1.69 -5.01
C ARG A 181 11.31 2.96 -5.68
N THR A 182 12.13 2.78 -6.71
CA THR A 182 12.64 3.90 -7.50
C THR A 182 11.58 4.37 -8.49
N LEU A 183 11.74 5.58 -9.02
CA LEU A 183 10.88 6.06 -10.10
C LEU A 183 11.03 5.19 -11.35
N ASP A 184 12.22 4.65 -11.57
CA ASP A 184 12.53 3.82 -12.74
C ASP A 184 11.88 2.42 -12.62
N ASP A 185 11.84 1.85 -11.41
CA ASP A 185 11.10 0.60 -11.14
C ASP A 185 9.63 0.72 -11.58
N ILE A 186 8.99 1.83 -11.20
CA ILE A 186 7.57 2.05 -11.46
C ILE A 186 7.33 2.46 -12.92
N ALA A 187 8.22 3.26 -13.50
CA ALA A 187 8.20 3.61 -14.91
C ALA A 187 8.23 2.35 -15.80
N ASN A 188 9.14 1.41 -15.49
CA ASN A 188 9.27 0.13 -16.20
C ASN A 188 8.03 -0.76 -16.01
N ALA A 189 7.49 -0.85 -14.78
CA ALA A 189 6.30 -1.66 -14.52
C ALA A 189 5.04 -1.14 -15.25
N GLY A 190 4.86 0.18 -15.27
CA GLY A 190 3.74 0.88 -15.90
C GLY A 190 3.89 1.16 -17.39
N ASN A 191 5.07 0.91 -17.98
CA ASN A 191 5.44 1.31 -19.34
C ASN A 191 5.19 2.81 -19.59
N VAL A 192 5.70 3.66 -18.69
CA VAL A 192 5.55 5.12 -18.73
C VAL A 192 6.93 5.77 -18.68
N GLU A 193 7.15 6.81 -19.48
CA GLU A 193 8.39 7.57 -19.40
C GLU A 193 8.60 8.22 -18.03
N ARG A 194 9.81 8.07 -17.48
CA ARG A 194 10.24 8.65 -16.21
C ARG A 194 9.95 10.16 -16.09
N ARG A 195 10.13 10.91 -17.18
CA ARG A 195 9.89 12.37 -17.22
C ARG A 195 8.42 12.70 -16.99
N ILE A 196 7.52 11.97 -17.64
CA ILE A 196 6.06 12.14 -17.51
C ILE A 196 5.62 11.76 -16.10
N LEU A 197 6.07 10.61 -15.61
CA LEU A 197 5.79 10.13 -14.24
C LEU A 197 6.22 11.17 -13.19
N SER A 198 7.43 11.71 -13.31
CA SER A 198 7.97 12.70 -12.37
C SER A 198 7.23 14.04 -12.40
N ARG A 199 6.69 14.43 -13.56
CA ARG A 199 5.88 15.65 -13.72
C ARG A 199 4.51 15.48 -13.06
N ASP A 200 3.87 14.34 -13.32
CA ASP A 200 2.52 14.07 -12.85
C ASP A 200 2.53 13.82 -11.32
N LEU A 201 3.54 13.13 -10.80
CA LEU A 201 3.78 12.99 -9.36
C LEU A 201 3.90 14.35 -8.65
N ARG A 202 4.74 15.26 -9.15
CA ARG A 202 4.87 16.62 -8.58
C ARG A 202 3.54 17.37 -8.55
N THR A 203 2.72 17.18 -9.58
CA THR A 203 1.39 17.81 -9.63
C THR A 203 0.46 17.22 -8.57
N ILE A 204 0.44 15.89 -8.43
CA ILE A 204 -0.37 15.19 -7.43
C ILE A 204 0.01 15.67 -6.02
N ILE A 205 1.31 15.69 -5.71
CA ILE A 205 1.83 16.18 -4.41
C ILE A 205 1.36 17.60 -4.14
N LYS A 206 1.56 18.53 -5.10
CA LYS A 206 1.18 19.94 -4.93
C LYS A 206 -0.33 20.14 -4.78
N LYS A 207 -1.14 19.36 -5.50
CA LYS A 207 -2.61 19.55 -5.51
C LYS A 207 -3.32 18.85 -4.38
N LEU A 208 -2.81 17.70 -3.93
CA LEU A 208 -3.38 16.95 -2.81
C LEU A 208 -2.75 17.32 -1.47
N GLY A 209 -1.68 18.13 -1.45
CA GLY A 209 -0.98 18.52 -0.23
C GLY A 209 -0.32 17.34 0.48
N LEU A 210 0.17 16.35 -0.28
CA LEU A 210 0.80 15.16 0.29
C LEU A 210 2.20 15.50 0.79
N ASN A 211 2.47 15.21 2.06
CA ASN A 211 3.81 15.35 2.64
C ASN A 211 4.54 14.02 2.51
N LEU A 212 5.29 13.86 1.43
CA LEU A 212 6.10 12.67 1.21
C LEU A 212 7.45 12.83 1.90
N ASN A 213 7.66 12.10 3.00
CA ASN A 213 8.93 12.04 3.71
C ASN A 213 10.06 11.54 2.81
N GLN A 214 11.30 11.85 3.16
CA GLN A 214 12.46 11.27 2.46
C GLN A 214 12.47 9.76 2.70
N TYR A 215 12.92 8.99 1.69
CA TYR A 215 13.08 7.55 1.88
C TYR A 215 14.10 7.28 2.97
N ASP A 216 13.83 6.26 3.77
CA ASP A 216 14.87 5.67 4.58
C ASP A 216 15.88 4.95 3.67
N THR A 217 17.15 5.33 3.80
CA THR A 217 18.24 4.75 3.01
C THR A 217 18.46 3.28 3.39
N SER A 218 18.13 2.92 4.64
CA SER A 218 18.21 1.56 5.18
C SER A 218 17.38 0.57 4.34
N SER A 219 16.20 0.97 3.87
CA SER A 219 15.30 0.08 3.14
C SER A 219 15.87 -0.32 1.77
N PHE A 220 16.66 0.55 1.14
CA PHE A 220 17.35 0.23 -0.11
C PHE A 220 18.48 -0.78 0.07
N ILE A 221 19.14 -0.81 1.24
CA ILE A 221 20.13 -1.84 1.58
C ILE A 221 19.47 -3.22 1.56
N SER A 222 18.32 -3.38 2.23
CA SER A 222 17.58 -4.65 2.22
C SER A 222 17.17 -5.07 0.81
N LYS A 223 16.65 -4.14 -0.01
CA LYS A 223 16.25 -4.45 -1.39
C LYS A 223 17.43 -4.94 -2.23
N ILE A 224 18.50 -4.14 -2.33
CA ILE A 224 19.64 -4.45 -3.19
C ILE A 224 20.34 -5.72 -2.73
N SER A 225 20.50 -5.89 -1.42
CA SER A 225 21.18 -7.06 -0.87
C SER A 225 20.39 -8.37 -1.02
N ASN A 226 19.05 -8.31 -1.00
CA ASN A 226 18.21 -9.47 -1.30
C ASN A 226 18.24 -9.83 -2.77
N ASN A 227 18.18 -8.83 -3.67
CA ASN A 227 18.23 -9.09 -5.12
C ASN A 227 19.60 -9.63 -5.59
N MET A 228 20.66 -9.39 -4.81
CA MET A 228 22.01 -9.87 -5.09
C MET A 228 22.42 -11.09 -4.26
N ASP A 229 21.50 -11.67 -3.47
CA ASP A 229 21.73 -12.82 -2.60
C ASP A 229 22.98 -12.70 -1.69
N LEU A 230 23.18 -11.51 -1.10
CA LEU A 230 24.32 -11.26 -0.20
C LEU A 230 24.13 -11.96 1.15
N LYS A 231 25.25 -12.32 1.80
CA LYS A 231 25.24 -12.89 3.15
C LYS A 231 24.72 -11.88 4.17
N GLU A 232 24.09 -12.40 5.21
CA GLU A 232 23.53 -11.57 6.28
C GLU A 232 24.59 -10.78 7.04
N LYS A 233 25.81 -11.31 7.18
CA LYS A 233 26.97 -10.58 7.75
C LYS A 233 27.22 -9.28 6.98
N THR A 234 27.34 -9.36 5.66
CA THR A 234 27.50 -8.21 4.76
C THR A 234 26.36 -7.20 4.90
N LYS A 235 25.12 -7.66 5.03
CA LYS A 235 23.96 -6.77 5.25
C LYS A 235 24.10 -5.97 6.56
N ARG A 236 24.46 -6.65 7.66
CA ARG A 236 24.62 -6.01 8.98
C ARG A 236 25.74 -4.96 8.97
N ASP A 237 26.87 -5.29 8.38
CA ASP A 237 28.00 -4.35 8.28
C ASP A 237 27.63 -3.14 7.41
N ALA A 238 26.86 -3.34 6.33
CA ALA A 238 26.36 -2.25 5.50
C ALA A 238 25.44 -1.28 6.27
N PHE A 239 24.55 -1.80 7.12
CA PHE A 239 23.73 -0.98 8.00
C PHE A 239 24.57 -0.20 9.02
N GLU A 240 25.60 -0.82 9.57
CA GLU A 240 26.50 -0.13 10.50
C GLU A 240 27.26 1.00 9.80
N ILE A 241 27.82 0.75 8.62
CA ILE A 241 28.50 1.75 7.80
C ILE A 241 27.55 2.91 7.47
N LEU A 242 26.31 2.61 7.08
CA LEU A 242 25.29 3.63 6.81
C LEU A 242 25.03 4.48 8.05
N LYS A 243 24.83 3.85 9.21
CA LYS A 243 24.58 4.55 10.49
C LYS A 243 25.75 5.44 10.89
N ARG A 244 26.99 5.01 10.64
CA ARG A 244 28.19 5.85 10.81
C ARG A 244 28.19 7.03 9.83
N CYS A 245 27.82 6.82 8.58
CA CYS A 245 27.71 7.90 7.58
C CYS A 245 26.67 8.96 7.99
N GLU A 246 25.56 8.55 8.58
CA GLU A 246 24.51 9.44 9.07
C GLU A 246 24.96 10.26 10.28
N LYS A 247 25.69 9.64 11.22
CA LYS A 247 26.30 10.34 12.37
C LYS A 247 27.27 11.43 11.94
N GLU A 248 28.10 11.13 10.94
CA GLU A 248 29.07 12.08 10.36
C GLU A 248 28.42 13.08 9.38
N GLN A 249 27.09 13.04 9.19
CA GLN A 249 26.34 13.93 8.29
C GLN A 249 26.79 13.90 6.82
N ILE A 250 27.43 12.81 6.39
CA ILE A 250 27.94 12.66 5.02
C ILE A 250 26.80 12.31 4.05
N THR A 251 25.64 11.87 4.55
CA THR A 251 24.48 11.45 3.74
C THR A 251 23.64 12.62 3.20
N ALA A 252 23.80 13.83 3.76
CA ALA A 252 22.98 14.99 3.40
C ALA A 252 23.13 15.43 1.93
N GLY A 253 22.00 15.69 1.27
CA GLY A 253 21.95 16.21 -0.11
C GLY A 253 22.36 15.21 -1.19
N LYS A 254 22.61 13.94 -0.85
CA LYS A 254 23.05 12.91 -1.80
C LYS A 254 21.92 11.93 -2.12
N HIS A 255 22.08 11.25 -3.24
CA HIS A 255 21.09 10.27 -3.68
C HIS A 255 21.09 9.05 -2.74
N PRO A 256 19.97 8.74 -2.05
CA PRO A 256 19.93 7.71 -1.01
C PRO A 256 20.28 6.32 -1.56
N VAL A 257 19.79 5.97 -2.76
CA VAL A 257 20.10 4.67 -3.39
C VAL A 257 21.60 4.52 -3.67
N ALA A 258 22.28 5.62 -4.04
CA ALA A 258 23.72 5.58 -4.30
C ALA A 258 24.51 5.40 -3.00
N GLN A 259 24.04 6.00 -1.90
CA GLN A 259 24.62 5.83 -0.58
C GLN A 259 24.46 4.39 -0.08
N ALA A 260 23.25 3.82 -0.19
CA ALA A 260 22.99 2.43 0.16
C ALA A 260 23.86 1.44 -0.65
N ALA A 261 23.96 1.65 -1.97
CA ALA A 261 24.79 0.82 -2.84
C ALA A 261 26.28 0.92 -2.49
N ALA A 262 26.78 2.11 -2.15
CA ALA A 262 28.18 2.32 -1.76
C ALA A 262 28.49 1.67 -0.40
N SER A 263 27.61 1.82 0.59
CA SER A 263 27.75 1.15 1.90
C SER A 263 27.77 -0.37 1.76
N LEU A 264 26.88 -0.93 0.93
CA LEU A 264 26.89 -2.36 0.61
C LEU A 264 28.17 -2.79 -0.09
N TYR A 265 28.63 -2.05 -1.10
CA TYR A 265 29.86 -2.39 -1.79
C TYR A 265 31.08 -2.42 -0.87
N ILE A 266 31.19 -1.48 0.08
CA ILE A 266 32.27 -1.48 1.08
C ILE A 266 32.17 -2.71 1.99
N SER A 267 30.97 -3.05 2.48
CA SER A 267 30.78 -4.26 3.29
C SER A 267 31.15 -5.55 2.54
N CYS A 268 30.87 -5.62 1.24
CA CYS A 268 31.27 -6.77 0.41
C CYS A 268 32.80 -6.90 0.36
N ILE A 269 33.53 -5.79 0.21
CA ILE A 269 35.00 -5.79 0.23
C ILE A 269 35.52 -6.27 1.60
N MET A 270 34.96 -5.77 2.70
CA MET A 270 35.38 -6.15 4.06
C MET A 270 35.20 -7.65 4.33
N ASN A 271 34.12 -8.23 3.82
CA ASN A 271 33.80 -9.66 4.01
C ASN A 271 34.37 -10.59 2.93
N GLY A 272 35.19 -10.08 2.01
CA GLY A 272 35.81 -10.86 0.94
C GLY A 272 34.85 -11.28 -0.19
N GLU A 273 33.66 -10.69 -0.27
CA GLU A 273 32.69 -10.91 -1.35
C GLU A 273 33.01 -10.04 -2.56
N LYS A 274 33.70 -10.61 -3.56
CA LYS A 274 34.14 -9.86 -4.74
C LYS A 274 33.02 -9.72 -5.77
N ILE A 275 32.23 -8.67 -5.61
CA ILE A 275 31.17 -8.31 -6.56
C ILE A 275 31.58 -7.05 -7.33
N SER A 276 31.31 -7.03 -8.63
CA SER A 276 31.69 -5.89 -9.48
C SER A 276 30.76 -4.69 -9.26
N GLN A 277 31.32 -3.47 -9.36
CA GLN A 277 30.53 -2.22 -9.31
C GLN A 277 29.48 -2.15 -10.42
N LYS A 278 29.73 -2.80 -11.58
CA LYS A 278 28.76 -2.92 -12.68
C LYS A 278 27.49 -3.66 -12.26
N LYS A 279 27.61 -4.73 -11.46
CA LYS A 279 26.45 -5.45 -10.91
C LYS A 279 25.63 -4.56 -9.98
N PHE A 280 26.28 -3.83 -9.08
CA PHE A 280 25.61 -2.85 -8.22
C PHE A 280 24.93 -1.74 -9.03
N SER A 281 25.56 -1.27 -10.10
CA SER A 281 25.00 -0.24 -10.99
C SER A 281 23.72 -0.72 -11.67
N ALA A 282 23.72 -1.95 -12.20
CA ALA A 282 22.55 -2.54 -12.84
C ALA A 282 21.37 -2.69 -11.86
N GLU A 283 21.64 -3.16 -10.64
CA GLU A 283 20.60 -3.43 -9.64
C GLU A 283 20.05 -2.16 -8.98
N SER A 284 20.92 -1.18 -8.72
CA SER A 284 20.53 0.07 -8.09
C SER A 284 19.95 1.11 -9.05
N GLY A 285 20.15 0.93 -10.37
CA GLY A 285 19.80 1.92 -11.39
C GLY A 285 20.66 3.19 -11.32
N VAL A 286 21.80 3.15 -10.62
CA VAL A 286 22.73 4.28 -10.45
C VAL A 286 23.98 4.03 -11.28
N SER A 287 24.59 5.07 -11.84
CA SER A 287 25.84 4.91 -12.61
C SER A 287 27.00 4.42 -11.75
N ASP A 288 27.84 3.56 -12.33
CA ASP A 288 29.02 2.99 -11.69
C ASP A 288 30.00 4.08 -11.18
N VAL A 289 30.17 5.17 -11.94
CA VAL A 289 30.99 6.32 -11.55
C VAL A 289 30.45 6.99 -10.27
N THR A 290 29.12 7.10 -10.14
CA THR A 290 28.52 7.67 -8.93
C THR A 290 28.79 6.80 -7.72
N ILE A 291 28.64 5.48 -7.86
CA ILE A 291 28.94 4.51 -6.79
C ILE A 291 30.42 4.63 -6.39
N ARG A 292 31.34 4.65 -7.36
CA ARG A 292 32.79 4.80 -7.12
C ARG A 292 33.12 6.07 -6.33
N ASN A 293 32.61 7.21 -6.80
CA ASN A 293 32.81 8.49 -6.12
C ASN A 293 32.24 8.51 -4.69
N ARG A 294 31.18 7.73 -4.42
CA ARG A 294 30.63 7.59 -3.06
C ARG A 294 31.49 6.69 -2.19
N VAL A 295 31.97 5.58 -2.74
CA VAL A 295 32.86 4.65 -2.04
C VAL A 295 34.13 5.38 -1.59
N ASP A 296 34.76 6.15 -2.48
CA ASP A 296 35.98 6.90 -2.15
C ASP A 296 35.75 7.93 -1.05
N LEU A 297 34.58 8.58 -1.06
CA LEU A 297 34.21 9.53 -0.02
C LEU A 297 34.01 8.85 1.34
N ILE A 298 33.26 7.74 1.37
CA ILE A 298 32.95 7.00 2.60
C ILE A 298 34.25 6.40 3.20
N LYS A 299 35.14 5.87 2.35
CA LYS A 299 36.44 5.35 2.78
C LYS A 299 37.31 6.42 3.42
N LYS A 300 37.46 7.59 2.76
CA LYS A 300 38.26 8.71 3.27
C LYS A 300 37.77 9.23 4.61
N THR A 301 36.46 9.28 4.79
CA THR A 301 35.83 9.88 5.97
C THR A 301 35.78 8.93 7.15
N LEU A 302 35.37 7.68 6.93
CA LEU A 302 35.27 6.68 8.00
C LEU A 302 36.59 5.96 8.30
N LYS A 303 37.66 6.27 7.55
CA LYS A 303 38.97 5.58 7.63
C LYS A 303 38.82 4.06 7.59
N LEU A 304 37.87 3.59 6.78
CA LEU A 304 37.59 2.17 6.61
C LEU A 304 38.53 1.61 5.55
N ILE A 305 39.41 0.70 5.98
CA ILE A 305 40.37 -0.05 5.15
C ILE A 305 41.54 0.82 4.67
N GLU A 306 42.72 0.60 5.24
CA GLU A 306 44.01 0.81 4.55
C GLU A 306 44.28 -0.38 3.62
#